data_AF-A0AAU5KTR2-F1
#
_entry.id   AF-A0AAU5KTR2-F1
#
_cell.length_a   1.000
_cell.length_b   1.000
_cell.length_c   1.000
_cell.angle_alpha   90.00
_cell.angle_beta   90.00
_cell.angle_gamma   90.00
#
_symmetry.space_group_name_H-M   'P 1'
#
loop_
_entity.id
_entity.type
_entity.pdbx_description
1 polymer ?
#
loop_
_entity_poly.entity_id
_entity_poly.type
_entity_poly.pdbx_seq_one_letter_code
_entity_poly.pdbx_strand_id
1 'polypeptide(L)'
;MLVHVLGPLRVDVDGTAVALGGRRSQIVLATLALTPNWVVPLDRLVDTVWGPAPPASARTQIRICVSQLRRAFAEAGAPTVIETHPNGYRLRVGPGELDASAFNEEVARARLLAAQGAPEEAVTGLRRALARWTGPAMAGLACPPVEAWARQLEESRLRAVEERIRLELGLGRHQDLVGELEQLVCAHPFREHLHGRLMLALHRSGRTAEALAVYRRLRTALIEELGIEPGPELRSLEREILLGVAAAPPPGEPAVRRRTRAGDAVHSSWCPV
;
A
#
# COMPACT_ATOMS: atom_id res chain seq x y z
N MET A 1 -1.89 -4.70 -21.36
CA MET A 1 -1.54 -3.30 -21.01
C MET A 1 -1.55 -3.18 -19.49
N LEU A 2 -0.74 -2.31 -18.89
CA LEU A 2 -0.75 -2.05 -17.45
C LEU A 2 -0.77 -0.56 -17.17
N VAL A 3 -1.79 -0.10 -16.45
CA VAL A 3 -1.94 1.28 -15.99
C VAL A 3 -1.43 1.37 -14.55
N HIS A 4 -0.50 2.29 -14.32
CA HIS A 4 0.13 2.52 -13.03
C HIS A 4 -0.38 3.81 -12.40
N VAL A 5 -1.05 3.69 -11.24
CA VAL A 5 -1.48 4.83 -10.43
C VAL A 5 -0.92 4.80 -9.00
N LEU A 6 -0.27 3.69 -8.59
CA LEU A 6 0.40 3.52 -7.29
C LEU A 6 1.82 4.09 -7.30
N GLY A 7 1.93 5.33 -7.77
CA GLY A 7 3.16 6.04 -8.08
C GLY A 7 2.88 7.11 -9.15
N PRO A 8 3.91 7.69 -9.79
CA PRO A 8 3.70 8.54 -10.95
C PRO A 8 2.87 7.83 -12.03
N LEU A 9 1.89 8.54 -12.62
CA LEU A 9 1.00 7.99 -13.64
C LEU A 9 1.83 7.48 -14.83
N ARG A 10 1.73 6.18 -15.12
CA ARG A 10 2.39 5.53 -16.25
C ARG A 10 1.46 4.52 -16.89
N VAL A 11 1.68 4.22 -18.17
CA VAL A 11 1.07 3.07 -18.82
C VAL A 11 2.14 2.33 -19.58
N ASP A 12 2.17 1.00 -19.41
CA ASP A 12 3.04 0.11 -20.16
C ASP A 12 2.19 -0.81 -21.05
N VAL A 13 2.59 -1.01 -22.30
CA VAL A 13 2.02 -2.03 -23.19
C VAL A 13 3.16 -2.97 -23.58
N ASP A 14 3.00 -4.25 -23.25
CA ASP A 14 4.01 -5.30 -23.49
C ASP A 14 5.42 -4.92 -23.01
N GLY A 15 5.50 -4.26 -21.85
CA GLY A 15 6.75 -3.80 -21.23
C GLY A 15 7.31 -2.48 -21.79
N THR A 16 6.62 -1.85 -22.73
CA THR A 16 7.02 -0.57 -23.33
C THR A 16 6.18 0.58 -22.78
N ALA A 17 6.85 1.61 -22.26
CA ALA A 17 6.17 2.80 -21.74
C ALA A 17 5.48 3.62 -22.83
N VAL A 18 4.21 3.96 -22.60
CA VAL A 18 3.39 4.78 -23.49
C VAL A 18 3.62 6.26 -23.20
N ALA A 19 3.90 7.04 -24.25
CA ALA A 19 4.03 8.49 -24.15
C ALA A 19 2.64 9.16 -24.01
N LEU A 20 2.20 9.37 -22.76
CA LEU A 20 0.86 9.91 -22.43
C LEU A 20 0.62 11.38 -22.85
N GLY A 21 1.64 12.05 -23.38
CA GLY A 21 1.57 13.45 -23.78
C GLY A 21 1.56 14.43 -22.60
N GLY A 22 0.97 15.60 -22.81
CA GLY A 22 0.98 16.69 -21.83
C GLY A 22 0.09 16.47 -20.62
N ARG A 23 0.25 17.33 -19.61
CA ARG A 23 -0.44 17.24 -18.31
C ARG A 23 -1.97 17.09 -18.40
N ARG A 24 -2.64 17.75 -19.36
CA ARG A 24 -4.10 17.61 -19.53
C ARG A 24 -4.50 16.20 -19.96
N SER A 25 -3.77 15.59 -20.89
CA SER A 25 -4.00 14.20 -21.31
C SER A 25 -3.77 13.23 -20.16
N GLN A 26 -2.73 13.46 -19.35
CA GLN A 26 -2.47 12.68 -18.14
C GLN A 26 -3.59 12.83 -17.09
N ILE A 27 -4.10 14.03 -16.83
CA ILE A 27 -5.25 14.24 -15.92
C ILE A 27 -6.51 13.55 -16.45
N VAL A 28 -6.79 13.62 -17.76
CA VAL A 28 -7.92 12.91 -18.37
C VAL A 28 -7.78 11.41 -18.16
N LEU A 29 -6.61 10.83 -18.46
CA LEU A 29 -6.36 9.42 -18.27
C LEU A 29 -6.47 9.00 -16.80
N ALA A 30 -5.85 9.77 -15.89
CA ALA A 30 -5.97 9.54 -14.46
C ALA A 30 -7.43 9.49 -14.05
N THR A 31 -8.24 10.48 -14.46
CA THR A 31 -9.67 10.56 -14.14
C THR A 31 -10.44 9.34 -14.64
N LEU A 32 -10.15 8.85 -15.85
CA LEU A 32 -10.76 7.62 -16.35
C LEU A 32 -10.31 6.38 -15.57
N ALA A 33 -9.06 6.33 -15.13
CA ALA A 33 -8.49 5.25 -14.33
C ALA A 33 -9.04 5.20 -12.89
N LEU A 34 -9.61 6.29 -12.37
CA LEU A 34 -10.27 6.32 -11.06
C LEU A 34 -11.58 5.53 -11.04
N THR A 35 -12.27 5.49 -12.17
CA THR A 35 -13.51 4.72 -12.36
C THR A 35 -13.36 3.83 -13.58
N PRO A 36 -12.45 2.85 -13.53
CA PRO A 36 -12.15 2.00 -14.67
C PRO A 36 -13.41 1.24 -15.08
N ASN A 37 -13.57 0.98 -16.37
CA ASN A 37 -14.72 0.27 -16.94
C ASN A 37 -16.09 0.97 -16.79
N TRP A 38 -16.15 2.18 -16.24
CA TRP A 38 -17.35 3.01 -16.20
C TRP A 38 -17.23 4.20 -17.15
N VAL A 39 -18.37 4.69 -17.65
CA VAL A 39 -18.42 5.90 -18.47
C VAL A 39 -18.26 7.11 -17.58
N VAL A 40 -17.20 7.89 -17.79
CA VAL A 40 -16.99 9.19 -17.17
C VAL A 40 -17.61 10.26 -18.07
N PRO A 41 -18.57 11.05 -17.56
CA PRO A 41 -19.19 12.11 -18.35
C PRO A 41 -18.17 13.14 -18.85
N LEU A 42 -18.39 13.67 -20.06
CA LEU A 42 -17.52 14.70 -20.64
C LEU A 42 -17.37 15.91 -19.71
N ASP A 43 -18.47 16.35 -19.09
CA ASP A 43 -18.47 17.52 -18.22
C ASP A 43 -17.68 17.26 -16.92
N ARG A 44 -17.70 16.03 -16.39
CA ARG A 44 -16.83 15.65 -15.26
C ARG A 44 -15.34 15.72 -15.62
N LEU A 45 -14.97 15.36 -16.86
CA LEU A 45 -13.59 15.51 -17.33
C LEU A 45 -13.22 16.99 -17.47
N VAL A 46 -14.15 17.83 -17.95
CA VAL A 46 -13.95 19.29 -18.00
C VAL A 46 -13.74 19.85 -16.59
N ASP A 47 -14.63 19.55 -15.66
CA ASP A 47 -14.54 20.01 -14.28
C ASP A 47 -13.25 19.54 -13.60
N THR A 48 -12.78 18.33 -13.90
CA THR A 48 -11.54 17.82 -13.34
C THR A 48 -10.31 18.55 -13.87
N VAL A 49 -10.28 18.86 -15.17
CA VAL A 49 -9.11 19.51 -15.80
C VAL A 49 -9.06 21.02 -15.52
N TRP A 50 -10.19 21.72 -15.47
CA TRP A 50 -10.23 23.18 -15.34
C TRP A 50 -10.89 23.70 -14.05
N GLY A 51 -11.53 22.85 -13.26
CA GLY A 51 -12.23 23.27 -12.05
C GLY A 51 -13.39 24.24 -12.37
N PRO A 52 -13.62 25.27 -11.54
CA PRO A 52 -14.81 26.12 -11.62
C PRO A 52 -14.83 27.11 -12.80
N ALA A 53 -13.71 27.27 -13.52
CA ALA A 53 -13.58 28.26 -14.59
C ALA A 53 -13.09 27.64 -15.92
N PRO A 54 -13.89 26.74 -16.54
CA PRO A 54 -13.51 26.14 -17.82
C PRO A 54 -13.56 27.16 -18.97
N PRO A 55 -12.60 27.12 -19.92
CA PRO A 55 -12.69 27.91 -21.13
C PRO A 55 -13.84 27.41 -22.02
N ALA A 56 -14.36 28.27 -22.90
CA ALA A 56 -15.40 27.88 -23.87
C ALA A 56 -15.00 26.68 -24.75
N SER A 57 -13.69 26.49 -24.98
CA SER A 57 -13.13 25.39 -25.76
C SER A 57 -12.86 24.10 -24.96
N ALA A 58 -13.20 24.03 -23.67
CA ALA A 58 -12.86 22.91 -22.79
C ALA A 58 -13.28 21.54 -23.35
N ARG A 59 -14.53 21.41 -23.80
CA ARG A 59 -15.04 20.16 -24.40
C ARG A 59 -14.24 19.73 -25.63
N THR A 60 -13.86 20.67 -26.49
CA THR A 60 -13.00 20.40 -27.65
C THR A 60 -11.60 19.98 -27.21
N GLN A 61 -11.03 20.62 -26.18
CA GLN A 61 -9.72 20.24 -25.66
C GLN A 61 -9.71 18.85 -25.02
N ILE A 62 -10.77 18.40 -24.35
CA ILE A 62 -10.90 17.01 -23.87
C ILE A 62 -10.87 16.03 -25.06
N ARG A 63 -11.61 16.31 -26.14
CA ARG A 63 -11.61 15.45 -27.33
C ARG A 63 -10.21 15.33 -27.94
N ILE A 64 -9.44 16.42 -27.97
CA ILE A 64 -8.04 16.43 -28.42
C ILE A 64 -7.17 15.56 -27.50
N CYS A 65 -7.30 15.71 -26.18
CA CYS A 65 -6.57 14.87 -25.21
C CYS A 65 -6.87 13.38 -25.43
N VAL A 66 -8.15 13.00 -25.57
CA VAL A 66 -8.57 11.62 -25.83
C VAL A 66 -8.03 11.11 -27.17
N SER A 67 -8.05 11.93 -28.22
CA SER A 67 -7.48 11.57 -29.52
C SER A 67 -5.98 11.30 -29.44
N GLN A 68 -5.23 12.14 -28.72
CA GLN A 68 -3.79 11.95 -28.49
C GLN A 68 -3.50 10.69 -27.69
N LEU A 69 -4.24 10.44 -26.61
CA LEU A 69 -4.10 9.21 -25.81
C LEU A 69 -4.38 7.97 -26.66
N ARG A 70 -5.46 7.97 -27.46
CA ARG A 70 -5.77 6.85 -28.36
C ARG A 70 -4.67 6.59 -29.38
N ARG A 71 -4.09 7.65 -29.96
CA ARG A 71 -2.97 7.50 -30.89
C ARG A 71 -1.78 6.86 -30.19
N ALA A 72 -1.41 7.36 -29.00
CA ALA A 72 -0.31 6.80 -28.22
C ALA A 72 -0.54 5.32 -27.85
N PHE A 73 -1.77 4.95 -27.45
CA PHE A 73 -2.09 3.54 -27.19
C PHE A 73 -2.09 2.69 -28.45
N ALA A 74 -2.59 3.19 -29.58
CA ALA A 74 -2.57 2.46 -30.85
C ALA A 74 -1.14 2.21 -31.34
N GLU A 75 -0.26 3.21 -31.26
CA GLU A 75 1.18 3.09 -31.58
C GLU A 75 1.86 2.05 -30.68
N ALA A 76 1.41 1.92 -29.43
CA ALA A 76 1.90 0.92 -28.49
C ALA A 76 1.23 -0.46 -28.60
N GLY A 77 0.30 -0.67 -29.55
CA GLY A 77 -0.37 -1.96 -29.77
C GLY A 77 -1.69 -2.18 -29.01
N ALA A 78 -2.26 -1.14 -28.39
CA ALA A 78 -3.50 -1.19 -27.61
C ALA A 78 -4.59 -0.21 -28.13
N PRO A 79 -5.11 -0.38 -29.36
CA PRO A 79 -5.94 0.64 -30.04
C PRO A 79 -7.34 0.87 -29.44
N THR A 80 -7.86 -0.05 -28.63
CA THR A 80 -9.26 -0.05 -28.15
C THR A 80 -9.42 0.28 -26.67
N VAL A 81 -8.40 0.90 -26.06
CA VAL A 81 -8.33 1.15 -24.61
C VAL A 81 -9.31 2.22 -24.12
N ILE A 82 -9.53 3.28 -24.90
CA ILE A 82 -10.50 4.34 -24.55
C ILE A 82 -11.68 4.27 -25.52
N GLU A 83 -12.87 3.98 -25.00
CA GLU A 83 -14.12 3.93 -25.76
C GLU A 83 -14.89 5.27 -25.67
N THR A 84 -15.52 5.67 -26.78
CA THR A 84 -16.44 6.80 -26.79
C THR A 84 -17.84 6.28 -26.51
N HIS A 85 -18.54 6.90 -25.57
CA HIS A 85 -19.97 6.72 -25.36
C HIS A 85 -20.71 8.04 -25.62
N PRO A 86 -22.04 8.02 -25.83
CA PRO A 86 -22.83 9.23 -26.10
C PRO A 86 -22.58 10.37 -25.11
N ASN A 87 -22.34 10.06 -23.84
CA ASN A 87 -22.19 11.06 -22.77
C ASN A 87 -20.76 11.23 -22.26
N GLY A 88 -19.77 10.56 -22.83
CA GLY A 88 -18.40 10.63 -22.30
C GLY A 88 -17.48 9.53 -22.78
N TYR A 89 -16.55 9.14 -21.91
CA TYR A 89 -15.49 8.19 -22.26
C TYR A 89 -15.34 7.11 -21.20
N ARG A 90 -14.90 5.94 -21.62
CA ARG A 90 -14.61 4.82 -20.74
C ARG A 90 -13.19 4.33 -21.01
N LEU A 91 -12.41 4.16 -19.94
CA LEU A 91 -11.16 3.41 -20.00
C LEU A 91 -11.47 1.92 -19.77
N ARG A 92 -11.09 1.07 -20.71
CA ARG A 92 -11.16 -0.38 -20.55
C ARG A 92 -9.88 -0.91 -19.96
N VAL A 93 -10.03 -1.64 -18.88
CA VAL A 93 -8.95 -2.39 -18.23
C VAL A 93 -9.47 -3.77 -17.88
N GLY A 94 -8.71 -4.80 -18.24
CA GLY A 94 -8.93 -6.16 -17.82
C GLY A 94 -8.48 -6.40 -16.37
N PRO A 95 -8.74 -7.60 -15.83
CA PRO A 95 -8.23 -8.00 -14.52
C PRO A 95 -6.71 -7.84 -14.45
N GLY A 96 -6.22 -7.17 -13.41
CA GLY A 96 -4.79 -6.92 -13.20
C GLY A 96 -4.15 -5.86 -14.11
N GLU A 97 -4.87 -5.28 -15.07
CA GLU A 97 -4.37 -4.22 -15.95
C GLU A 97 -4.36 -2.82 -15.30
N LEU A 98 -4.90 -2.70 -14.09
CA LEU A 98 -4.76 -1.52 -13.23
C LEU A 98 -4.09 -1.96 -11.92
N ASP A 99 -2.94 -1.38 -11.60
CA ASP A 99 -2.16 -1.75 -10.42
C ASP A 99 -2.91 -1.54 -9.10
N ALA A 100 -3.75 -0.51 -8.99
CA ALA A 100 -4.62 -0.26 -7.85
C ALA A 100 -5.69 -1.35 -7.66
N SER A 101 -6.29 -1.85 -8.75
CA SER A 101 -7.22 -2.97 -8.69
C SER A 101 -6.52 -4.24 -8.21
N ALA A 102 -5.35 -4.54 -8.79
CA ALA A 102 -4.56 -5.70 -8.40
C ALA A 102 -4.10 -5.62 -6.93
N PHE A 103 -3.69 -4.44 -6.47
CA PHE A 103 -3.34 -4.18 -5.07
C PHE A 103 -4.52 -4.48 -4.13
N ASN A 104 -5.70 -3.94 -4.43
CA ASN A 104 -6.88 -4.14 -3.58
C ASN A 104 -7.32 -5.61 -3.53
N GLU A 105 -7.28 -6.31 -4.66
CA GLU A 105 -7.58 -7.75 -4.73
C GLU A 105 -6.59 -8.59 -3.90
N GLU A 106 -5.29 -8.29 -3.98
CA GLU A 106 -4.27 -8.99 -3.21
C GLU A 106 -4.38 -8.71 -1.71
N VAL A 107 -4.66 -7.47 -1.31
CA VAL A 107 -4.92 -7.11 0.09
C VAL A 107 -6.16 -7.83 0.63
N ALA A 108 -7.25 -7.88 -0.15
CA ALA A 108 -8.46 -8.60 0.23
C ALA A 108 -8.19 -10.10 0.39
N ARG A 109 -7.46 -10.71 -0.54
CA ARG A 109 -7.05 -12.12 -0.45
C ARG A 109 -6.17 -12.40 0.77
N ALA A 110 -5.21 -11.53 1.06
CA ALA A 110 -4.36 -11.67 2.23
C ALA A 110 -5.16 -11.61 3.55
N ARG A 111 -6.18 -10.74 3.64
CA ARG A 111 -7.08 -10.69 4.80
C ARG A 111 -7.86 -11.99 4.99
N LEU A 112 -8.34 -12.60 3.90
CA LEU A 112 -9.01 -13.91 3.96
C LEU A 112 -8.06 -15.00 4.46
N LEU A 113 -6.83 -15.04 3.96
CA LEU A 113 -5.80 -15.98 4.43
C LEU A 113 -5.49 -15.80 5.93
N ALA A 114 -5.36 -14.55 6.39
CA ALA A 114 -5.15 -14.26 7.80
C ALA A 114 -6.32 -14.75 8.67
N ALA A 115 -7.57 -14.54 8.22
CA ALA A 115 -8.77 -15.00 8.91
C ALA A 115 -8.90 -16.54 8.93
N GLN A 116 -8.30 -17.22 7.95
CA GLN A 116 -8.26 -18.68 7.84
C GLN A 116 -7.09 -19.31 8.61
N GLY A 117 -6.32 -18.54 9.38
CA GLY A 117 -5.20 -19.05 10.16
C GLY A 117 -3.93 -19.29 9.34
N ALA A 118 -3.77 -18.63 8.19
CA ALA A 118 -2.56 -18.67 7.36
C ALA A 118 -1.82 -17.30 7.35
N PRO A 119 -1.28 -16.83 8.50
CA PRO A 119 -0.65 -15.51 8.60
C PRO A 119 0.60 -15.34 7.72
N GLU A 120 1.38 -16.39 7.49
CA GLU A 120 2.58 -16.36 6.64
C GLU A 120 2.23 -16.09 5.17
N GLU A 121 1.17 -16.76 4.68
CA GLU A 121 0.67 -16.55 3.32
C GLU A 121 0.06 -15.15 3.17
N ALA A 122 -0.68 -14.70 4.20
CA ALA A 122 -1.21 -13.36 4.26
C ALA A 122 -0.10 -12.29 4.21
N VAL A 123 0.97 -12.44 5.00
CA VAL A 123 2.13 -11.53 4.97
C VAL A 123 2.78 -11.53 3.59
N THR A 124 2.95 -12.71 2.97
CA THR A 124 3.52 -12.83 1.62
C THR A 124 2.67 -12.08 0.59
N GLY A 125 1.34 -12.23 0.67
CA GLY A 125 0.38 -11.51 -0.16
C GLY A 125 0.45 -9.99 0.03
N LEU A 126 0.50 -9.52 1.28
CA LEU A 126 0.61 -8.09 1.59
C LEU A 126 1.94 -7.48 1.10
N ARG A 127 3.06 -8.19 1.25
CA ARG A 127 4.36 -7.74 0.73
C ARG A 127 4.33 -7.60 -0.79
N ARG A 128 3.75 -8.58 -1.50
CA ARG A 128 3.60 -8.51 -2.97
C ARG A 128 2.70 -7.34 -3.38
N ALA A 129 1.58 -7.13 -2.67
CA ALA A 129 0.70 -6.00 -2.94
C ALA A 129 1.44 -4.66 -2.74
N LEU A 130 2.13 -4.50 -1.61
CA LEU A 130 2.88 -3.28 -1.29
C LEU A 130 4.04 -3.03 -2.25
N ALA A 131 4.67 -4.07 -2.82
CA ALA A 131 5.73 -3.93 -3.81
C ALA A 131 5.27 -3.32 -5.14
N ARG A 132 3.95 -3.23 -5.40
CA ARG A 132 3.39 -2.53 -6.57
C ARG A 132 3.53 -1.01 -6.47
N TRP A 133 3.72 -0.50 -5.26
CA TRP A 133 3.90 0.92 -5.01
C TRP A 133 5.30 1.37 -5.41
N THR A 134 5.38 2.34 -6.32
CA THR A 134 6.64 2.88 -6.84
C THR A 134 6.91 4.32 -6.37
N GLY A 135 6.05 4.86 -5.53
CA GLY A 135 6.14 6.21 -4.97
C GLY A 135 4.77 6.70 -4.50
N PRO A 136 4.63 8.01 -4.25
CA PRO A 136 3.33 8.60 -3.95
C PRO A 136 2.34 8.42 -5.10
N ALA A 137 1.10 8.06 -4.79
CA ALA A 137 0.04 7.86 -5.77
C ALA A 137 -0.14 9.09 -6.66
N MET A 138 -0.14 8.87 -7.98
CA MET A 138 -0.27 9.89 -9.01
C MET A 138 0.67 11.10 -8.84
N ALA A 139 1.88 10.86 -8.30
CA ALA A 139 2.89 11.90 -8.10
C ALA A 139 3.13 12.72 -9.39
N GLY A 140 3.21 14.05 -9.22
CA GLY A 140 3.40 15.00 -10.33
C GLY A 140 2.12 15.50 -10.99
N LEU A 141 0.95 14.93 -10.67
CA LEU A 141 -0.35 15.40 -11.16
C LEU A 141 -1.07 16.26 -10.12
N ALA A 142 -0.68 17.54 -10.05
CA ALA A 142 -1.41 18.50 -9.22
C ALA A 142 -2.78 18.83 -9.84
N CYS A 143 -3.85 18.30 -9.25
CA CYS A 143 -5.24 18.45 -9.70
C CYS A 143 -6.14 18.01 -8.53
N PRO A 144 -6.95 18.90 -7.93
CA PRO A 144 -7.60 18.60 -6.65
C PRO A 144 -8.47 17.33 -6.63
N PRO A 145 -9.27 17.01 -7.67
CA PRO A 145 -9.99 15.74 -7.72
C PRO A 145 -9.06 14.52 -7.76
N VAL A 146 -7.95 14.60 -8.52
CA VAL A 146 -6.95 13.52 -8.61
C VAL A 146 -6.20 13.36 -7.28
N GLU A 147 -5.84 14.47 -6.62
CA GLU A 147 -5.18 14.48 -5.33
C GLU A 147 -6.05 13.87 -4.22
N ALA A 148 -7.36 14.12 -4.23
CA ALA A 148 -8.29 13.49 -3.30
C ALA A 148 -8.28 11.96 -3.43
N TRP A 149 -8.21 11.45 -4.66
CA TRP A 149 -8.09 10.02 -4.93
C TRP A 149 -6.71 9.47 -4.58
N ALA A 150 -5.63 10.18 -4.90
CA ALA A 150 -4.28 9.82 -4.49
C ALA A 150 -4.21 9.63 -2.96
N ARG A 151 -4.81 10.54 -2.19
CA ARG A 151 -4.91 10.41 -0.73
C ARG A 151 -5.67 9.15 -0.29
N GLN A 152 -6.76 8.79 -0.95
CA GLN A 152 -7.49 7.56 -0.63
C GLN A 152 -6.66 6.30 -0.92
N LEU A 153 -5.89 6.30 -2.02
CA LEU A 153 -4.95 5.22 -2.32
C LEU A 153 -3.85 5.14 -1.24
N GLU A 154 -3.25 6.26 -0.84
CA GLU A 154 -2.23 6.28 0.22
C GLU A 154 -2.77 5.81 1.58
N GLU A 155 -4.00 6.19 1.93
CA GLU A 155 -4.66 5.65 3.13
C GLU A 155 -4.85 4.13 3.03
N SER A 156 -5.14 3.62 1.84
CA SER A 156 -5.26 2.17 1.59
C SER A 156 -3.90 1.47 1.68
N ARG A 157 -2.84 2.11 1.19
CA ARG A 157 -1.44 1.67 1.38
C ARG A 157 -1.10 1.54 2.86
N LEU A 158 -1.34 2.61 3.62
CA LEU A 158 -0.99 2.67 5.03
C LEU A 158 -1.71 1.59 5.84
N ARG A 159 -3.00 1.36 5.56
CA ARG A 159 -3.76 0.24 6.16
C ARG A 159 -3.16 -1.13 5.84
N ALA A 160 -2.68 -1.34 4.61
CA ALA A 160 -2.03 -2.59 4.22
C ALA A 160 -0.66 -2.77 4.92
N VAL A 161 0.10 -1.68 5.10
CA VAL A 161 1.35 -1.67 5.88
C VAL A 161 1.06 -2.02 7.35
N GLU A 162 0.10 -1.35 7.98
CA GLU A 162 -0.30 -1.60 9.37
C GLU A 162 -0.74 -3.05 9.58
N GLU A 163 -1.52 -3.61 8.65
CA GLU A 163 -1.96 -5.00 8.69
C GLU A 163 -0.80 -5.98 8.54
N ARG A 164 0.14 -5.72 7.63
CA ARG A 164 1.35 -6.55 7.47
C ARG A 164 2.18 -6.54 8.75
N ILE A 165 2.40 -5.37 9.33
CA ILE A 165 3.14 -5.20 10.60
C ILE A 165 2.44 -5.96 11.73
N ARG A 166 1.12 -5.86 11.84
CA ARG A 166 0.33 -6.58 12.85
C ARG A 166 0.56 -8.09 12.75
N LEU A 167 0.49 -8.64 11.53
CA LEU A 167 0.70 -10.07 11.29
C LEU A 167 2.16 -10.48 11.57
N GLU A 168 3.14 -9.72 11.10
CA GLU A 168 4.56 -10.01 11.32
C GLU A 168 4.95 -9.96 12.81
N LEU A 169 4.37 -9.05 13.59
CA LEU A 169 4.52 -9.05 15.06
C LEU A 169 3.89 -10.28 15.72
N GLY A 170 2.77 -10.77 15.18
CA GLY A 170 2.15 -12.04 15.60
C GLY A 170 3.04 -13.25 15.31
N LEU A 171 3.80 -13.21 14.21
CA LEU A 171 4.78 -14.22 13.81
C LEU A 171 6.13 -14.10 14.53
N GLY A 172 6.27 -13.19 15.49
CA GLY A 172 7.51 -13.00 16.25
C GLY A 172 8.63 -12.26 15.50
N ARG A 173 8.35 -11.62 14.36
CA ARG A 173 9.35 -10.87 13.56
C ARG A 173 9.56 -9.44 14.08
N HIS A 174 9.62 -9.28 15.40
CA HIS A 174 9.62 -7.96 16.05
C HIS A 174 10.92 -7.17 15.81
N GLN A 175 12.08 -7.82 15.80
CA GLN A 175 13.37 -7.16 15.59
C GLN A 175 13.47 -6.54 14.19
N ASP A 176 13.05 -7.26 13.17
CA ASP A 176 13.12 -6.83 11.76
C ASP A 176 12.24 -5.59 11.48
N LEU A 177 11.19 -5.38 12.28
CA LEU A 177 10.22 -4.31 12.09
C LEU A 177 10.62 -2.97 12.73
N VAL A 178 11.57 -2.95 13.67
CA VAL A 178 11.87 -1.73 14.45
C VAL A 178 12.27 -0.57 13.55
N GLY A 179 13.21 -0.78 12.63
CA GLY A 179 13.71 0.29 11.76
C GLY A 179 12.62 0.86 10.83
N GLU A 180 11.76 0.01 10.29
CA GLU A 180 10.63 0.46 9.46
C GLU A 180 9.58 1.21 10.29
N LEU A 181 9.28 0.73 11.50
CA LEU A 181 8.33 1.39 12.41
C LEU A 181 8.82 2.76 12.87
N GLU A 182 10.13 2.93 13.10
CA GLU A 182 10.72 4.24 13.41
C GLU A 182 10.51 5.24 12.26
N GLN A 183 10.71 4.80 11.01
CA GLN A 183 10.46 5.65 9.82
C GLN A 183 8.98 6.03 9.70
N LEU A 184 8.07 5.06 9.90
CA LEU A 184 6.63 5.29 9.81
C LEU A 184 6.12 6.24 10.90
N VAL A 185 6.63 6.11 12.13
CA VAL A 185 6.32 7.03 13.23
C VAL A 185 6.82 8.45 12.92
N CYS A 186 8.01 8.59 12.33
CA CYS A 186 8.52 9.89 11.92
C CYS A 186 7.65 10.53 10.81
N ALA A 187 7.18 9.73 9.85
CA ALA A 187 6.30 10.20 8.77
C ALA A 187 4.87 10.51 9.25
N HIS A 188 4.42 9.85 10.32
CA HIS A 188 3.06 9.96 10.84
C HIS A 188 3.06 10.15 12.37
N PRO A 189 3.51 11.31 12.86
CA PRO A 189 3.81 11.51 14.30
C PRO A 189 2.59 11.33 15.21
N PHE A 190 1.37 11.58 14.72
CA PHE A 190 0.13 11.47 15.53
C PHE A 190 -0.65 10.16 15.32
N ARG A 191 -0.13 9.19 14.55
CA ARG A 191 -0.76 7.88 14.38
C ARG A 191 -0.41 6.97 15.55
N GLU A 192 -1.17 7.05 16.64
CA GLU A 192 -0.92 6.29 17.88
C GLU A 192 -0.74 4.78 17.66
N HIS A 193 -1.44 4.19 16.69
CA HIS A 193 -1.33 2.78 16.36
C HIS A 193 0.10 2.39 15.94
N LEU A 194 0.79 3.22 15.14
CA LEU A 194 2.18 2.97 14.72
C LEU A 194 3.14 3.02 15.91
N HIS A 195 2.93 3.99 16.82
CA HIS A 195 3.70 4.07 18.06
C HIS A 195 3.49 2.85 18.94
N GLY A 196 2.24 2.37 19.08
CA GLY A 196 1.95 1.15 19.83
C GLY A 196 2.62 -0.09 19.22
N ARG A 197 2.67 -0.21 17.89
CA ARG A 197 3.41 -1.29 17.22
C ARG A 197 4.91 -1.18 17.45
N LEU A 198 5.49 0.03 17.42
CA LEU A 198 6.90 0.26 17.74
C LEU A 198 7.23 -0.09 19.19
N MET A 199 6.38 0.33 20.14
CA MET A 199 6.50 -0.02 21.55
C MET A 199 6.52 -1.54 21.75
N LEU A 200 5.59 -2.25 21.11
CA LEU A 200 5.52 -3.72 21.20
C LEU A 200 6.75 -4.39 20.58
N ALA A 201 7.19 -3.92 19.41
CA ALA A 201 8.37 -4.44 18.73
C ALA A 201 9.65 -4.27 19.57
N LEU A 202 9.86 -3.09 20.14
CA LEU A 202 10.99 -2.78 21.01
C LEU A 202 10.95 -3.63 22.29
N HIS A 203 9.80 -3.69 22.98
CA HIS A 203 9.65 -4.46 24.20
C HIS A 203 9.93 -5.95 23.98
N ARG A 204 9.33 -6.56 22.95
CA ARG A 204 9.56 -7.99 22.60
C ARG A 204 10.99 -8.26 22.15
N SER A 205 11.72 -7.24 21.70
CA SER A 205 13.15 -7.31 21.39
C SER A 205 14.06 -7.08 22.61
N GLY A 206 13.52 -7.00 23.82
CA GLY A 206 14.28 -6.73 25.05
C GLY A 206 14.62 -5.26 25.30
N ARG A 207 14.13 -4.35 24.44
CA ARG A 207 14.41 -2.90 24.49
C ARG A 207 13.29 -2.13 25.21
N THR A 208 12.89 -2.60 26.39
CA THR A 208 11.74 -2.06 27.15
C THR A 208 11.88 -0.57 27.48
N ALA A 209 13.07 -0.12 27.86
CA ALA A 209 13.31 1.30 28.18
C ALA A 209 13.02 2.21 26.98
N GLU A 210 13.37 1.76 25.77
CA GLU A 210 13.12 2.48 24.52
C GLU A 210 11.64 2.45 24.14
N ALA A 211 10.95 1.33 24.37
CA ALA A 211 9.50 1.25 24.19
C ALA A 211 8.78 2.31 25.05
N LEU A 212 9.11 2.42 26.34
CA LEU A 212 8.54 3.44 27.22
C LEU A 212 8.99 4.87 26.86
N ALA A 213 10.15 5.04 26.21
CA ALA A 213 10.56 6.33 25.67
C ALA A 213 9.70 6.77 24.47
N VAL A 214 9.29 5.84 23.60
CA VAL A 214 8.36 6.11 22.48
C VAL A 214 7.05 6.68 23.02
N TYR A 215 6.44 6.01 24.00
CA TYR A 215 5.20 6.49 24.62
C TYR A 215 5.33 7.90 25.19
N ARG A 216 6.38 8.15 25.98
CA ARG A 216 6.62 9.48 26.59
C ARG A 216 6.75 10.58 25.55
N ARG A 217 7.51 10.34 24.47
CA ARG A 217 7.65 11.29 23.37
C ARG A 217 6.32 11.58 22.68
N LEU A 218 5.54 10.55 22.36
CA LEU A 218 4.23 10.72 21.74
C LEU A 218 3.28 11.48 22.67
N ARG A 219 3.22 11.13 23.96
CA ARG A 219 2.36 11.80 24.94
C ARG A 219 2.69 13.30 25.02
N THR A 220 3.97 13.66 25.10
CA THR A 220 4.40 15.06 25.07
C THR A 220 3.91 15.76 23.80
N ALA A 221 4.14 15.17 22.62
CA ALA A 221 3.69 15.76 21.35
C ALA A 221 2.16 15.92 21.25
N LEU A 222 1.38 14.93 21.71
CA LEU A 222 -0.09 15.00 21.70
C LEU A 222 -0.62 16.11 22.62
N ILE A 223 -0.02 16.28 23.80
CA ILE A 223 -0.41 17.33 24.74
C ILE A 223 -0.01 18.70 24.20
N GLU A 224 1.22 18.85 23.72
CA GLU A 224 1.77 20.14 23.27
C GLU A 224 1.14 20.62 21.95
N GLU A 225 0.95 19.73 20.98
CA GLU A 225 0.49 20.12 19.64
C GLU A 225 -1.02 20.02 19.46
N LEU A 226 -1.68 19.08 20.15
CA LEU A 226 -3.10 18.80 19.96
C LEU A 226 -3.95 19.01 21.22
N GLY A 227 -3.34 19.21 22.39
CA GLY A 227 -4.05 19.39 23.66
C GLY A 227 -4.80 18.14 24.13
N ILE A 228 -4.40 16.95 23.67
CA ILE A 228 -5.06 15.68 23.99
C ILE A 228 -4.10 14.69 24.66
N GLU A 229 -4.66 13.77 25.44
CA GLU A 229 -3.92 12.65 26.04
C GLU A 229 -3.93 11.42 25.11
N PRO A 230 -2.97 10.50 25.24
CA PRO A 230 -2.98 9.24 24.49
C PRO A 230 -4.25 8.43 24.71
N GLY A 231 -4.67 7.74 23.66
CA GLY A 231 -5.84 6.87 23.64
C GLY A 231 -5.77 5.72 24.66
N PRO A 232 -6.91 5.07 24.96
CA PRO A 232 -6.98 4.00 25.95
C PRO A 232 -6.13 2.78 25.58
N GLU A 233 -6.01 2.46 24.29
CA GLU A 233 -5.22 1.32 23.80
C GLU A 233 -3.73 1.51 24.09
N LEU A 234 -3.18 2.70 23.79
CA LEU A 234 -1.78 2.99 24.02
C LEU A 234 -1.43 3.07 25.51
N ARG A 235 -2.32 3.66 26.32
CA ARG A 235 -2.21 3.66 27.79
C ARG A 235 -2.24 2.26 28.38
N SER A 236 -3.04 1.36 27.80
CA SER A 236 -3.11 -0.03 28.26
C SER A 236 -1.81 -0.77 27.92
N LEU A 237 -1.28 -0.57 26.71
CA LEU A 237 0.01 -1.14 26.31
C LEU A 237 1.17 -0.65 27.20
N GLU A 238 1.23 0.64 27.55
CA GLU A 238 2.22 1.17 28.48
C GLU A 238 2.18 0.40 29.82
N ARG A 239 0.97 0.22 30.39
CA ARG A 239 0.79 -0.52 31.65
C ARG A 239 1.21 -1.98 31.51
N GLU A 240 0.82 -2.65 30.43
CA GLU A 240 1.21 -4.05 30.19
C GLU A 240 2.73 -4.21 30.07
N ILE A 241 3.42 -3.25 29.46
CA ILE A 241 4.89 -3.23 29.36
C ILE A 241 5.52 -3.01 30.74
N LEU A 242 4.99 -2.07 31.55
CA LEU A 242 5.46 -1.80 32.91
C LEU A 242 5.28 -3.01 33.84
N LEU A 243 4.21 -3.78 33.66
CA LEU A 243 3.93 -5.00 34.41
C LEU A 243 4.67 -6.24 33.87
N GLY A 244 5.35 -6.13 32.71
CA GLY A 244 6.03 -7.25 32.06
C GLY A 244 5.10 -8.29 31.42
N VAL A 245 3.82 -7.96 31.21
CA VAL A 245 2.78 -8.89 30.72
C VAL A 245 2.64 -8.88 29.19
N ALA A 246 3.10 -7.82 28.51
CA ALA A 246 3.03 -7.69 27.04
C ALA A 246 3.88 -8.71 26.23
N ALA A 247 4.54 -9.65 26.92
CA ALA A 247 5.55 -10.55 26.38
C ALA A 247 5.00 -11.73 25.57
N ALA A 248 3.74 -12.15 25.75
CA ALA A 248 3.26 -13.39 25.13
C ALA A 248 2.67 -13.16 23.72
N PRO A 249 3.29 -13.65 22.63
CA PRO A 249 2.50 -14.06 21.48
C PRO A 249 1.55 -15.19 21.92
N PRO A 250 0.34 -15.32 21.32
CA PRO A 250 -0.47 -16.51 21.54
C PRO A 250 0.38 -17.75 21.22
N PRO A 251 0.30 -18.85 22.00
CA PRO A 251 1.07 -20.05 21.70
C PRO A 251 0.65 -20.60 20.33
N GLY A 252 1.41 -20.27 19.29
CA GLY A 252 1.46 -21.06 18.07
C GLY A 252 2.07 -22.41 18.43
N GLU A 253 1.35 -23.48 18.10
CA GLU A 253 1.74 -24.86 18.39
C GLU A 253 3.20 -25.15 18.03
N PRO A 254 3.89 -26.00 18.83
CA PRO A 254 5.32 -26.20 18.71
C PRO A 254 5.67 -26.80 17.35
N ALA A 255 6.70 -26.21 16.73
CA ALA A 255 7.40 -26.74 15.58
C ALA A 255 7.64 -28.24 15.74
N VAL A 256 7.10 -29.01 14.79
CA VAL A 256 7.30 -30.45 14.66
C VAL A 256 8.80 -30.74 14.74
N ARG A 257 9.24 -31.32 15.86
CA ARG A 257 10.57 -31.89 15.99
C ARG A 257 10.69 -32.96 14.90
N ARG A 258 11.50 -32.70 13.88
CA ARG A 258 12.00 -33.75 12.99
C ARG A 258 12.69 -34.78 13.87
N ARG A 259 12.03 -35.92 14.08
CA ARG A 259 12.66 -37.14 14.57
C ARG A 259 13.77 -37.49 13.58
N THR A 260 15.01 -37.21 13.94
CA THR A 260 16.16 -37.94 13.41
C THR A 260 15.93 -39.41 13.75
N ARG A 261 15.60 -40.22 12.74
CA ARG A 261 15.68 -41.67 12.85
C ARG A 261 17.15 -42.04 13.03
N ALA A 262 17.45 -42.64 14.18
CA ALA A 262 18.61 -43.49 14.36
C ALA A 262 18.30 -44.89 13.79
N GLY A 263 19.33 -45.54 13.25
CA GLY A 263 19.34 -46.88 12.65
C GLY A 263 19.77 -46.79 11.18
N ASP A 264 20.85 -47.41 10.69
CA ASP A 264 21.76 -48.40 11.25
C ASP A 264 23.13 -48.31 10.53
N ALA A 265 24.12 -48.95 11.15
CA ALA A 265 25.53 -49.02 10.81
C ALA A 265 25.88 -49.45 9.36
N VAL A 266 27.13 -49.18 8.94
CA VAL A 266 28.16 -50.19 8.56
C VAL A 266 29.35 -49.51 7.85
N HIS A 267 30.56 -49.74 8.39
CA HIS A 267 31.91 -49.77 7.75
C HIS A 267 32.40 -48.54 6.94
N SER A 268 33.67 -48.14 6.89
CA SER A 268 34.93 -48.64 7.44
C SER A 268 36.03 -47.64 7.03
N SER A 269 36.98 -47.38 7.94
CA SER A 269 38.42 -47.16 7.68
C SER A 269 38.92 -46.02 6.76
N TRP A 270 40.04 -45.42 7.22
CA TRP A 270 41.12 -44.69 6.51
C TRP A 270 41.23 -43.17 6.74
N CYS A 271 42.08 -42.83 7.71
CA CYS A 271 43.08 -41.73 7.66
C CYS A 271 44.38 -42.28 6.99
N PRO A 272 45.45 -41.48 6.72
CA PRO A 272 45.69 -40.04 6.92
C PRO A 272 46.32 -39.31 5.69
N VAL A 273 46.43 -37.97 5.70
CA VAL A 273 47.61 -37.12 6.04
C VAL A 273 47.09 -35.72 6.33
#